data_AF-A0A7D9ETZ4-F1
#
_entry.id   AF-A0A7D9ETZ4-F1
#
_cell.length_a   1.000
_cell.length_b   1.000
_cell.length_c   1.000
_cell.angle_alpha   90.00
_cell.angle_beta   90.00
_cell.angle_gamma   90.00
#
_symmetry.space_group_name_H-M   'P 1'
#
loop_
_entity.id
_entity.type
_entity.pdbx_description
1 polymer ?
#
loop_
_entity_poly.entity_id
_entity_poly.type
_entity_poly.pdbx_seq_one_letter_code
_entity_poly.pdbx_strand_id
1 'polypeptide(L)'
;MDEKTKAATDLETRLTQLSLAVKRSQSIIESGKRVAINRHLEALQTTAKEASRCKLAVEAIKIVEKEDQTVINEWSNEIDAKFDAADEATIRLEKWLADADKAEQFVTQEEQLKFELKLHEKKLQMQAELAQSSVEKPETQKFIESTPISSTEAKAVKRILGTTTAIDGDRMNDLLEAYSL
;
A
#
# COMPACT_ATOMS: atom_id res chain seq x y z
N MET A 1 -27.65 45.25 8.59
CA MET A 1 -27.25 44.04 9.33
C MET A 1 -26.00 44.40 10.09
N ASP A 2 -26.04 44.31 11.42
CA ASP A 2 -24.88 44.53 12.29
C ASP A 2 -23.85 43.41 12.10
N GLU A 3 -22.59 43.70 12.43
CA GLU A 3 -21.44 42.82 12.18
C GLU A 3 -21.56 41.48 12.91
N LYS A 4 -22.09 41.49 14.15
CA LYS A 4 -22.38 40.30 14.94
C LYS A 4 -23.39 39.40 14.23
N THR A 5 -24.52 39.95 13.81
CA THR A 5 -25.56 39.18 13.10
C THR A 5 -25.03 38.59 11.81
N LYS A 6 -24.20 39.33 11.05
CA LYS A 6 -23.56 38.80 9.83
C LYS A 6 -22.63 37.61 10.15
N ALA A 7 -21.70 37.78 11.10
CA ALA A 7 -20.76 36.72 11.48
C ALA A 7 -21.48 35.45 11.98
N ALA A 8 -22.56 35.62 12.76
CA ALA A 8 -23.40 34.53 13.22
C ALA A 8 -24.08 33.80 12.06
N THR A 9 -24.66 34.53 11.10
CA THR A 9 -25.28 33.91 9.91
C THR A 9 -24.28 33.20 9.01
N ASP A 10 -23.06 33.74 8.89
CA ASP A 10 -21.99 33.10 8.13
C ASP A 10 -21.58 31.77 8.80
N LEU A 11 -21.41 31.76 10.12
CA LEU A 11 -21.14 30.53 10.88
C LEU A 11 -22.25 29.49 10.71
N GLU A 12 -23.51 29.88 10.88
CA GLU A 12 -24.65 28.98 10.74
C GLU A 12 -24.74 28.38 9.33
N THR A 13 -24.49 29.20 8.30
CA THR A 13 -24.44 28.76 6.91
C THR A 13 -23.35 27.71 6.71
N ARG A 14 -22.13 27.94 7.25
CA ARG A 14 -21.02 26.98 7.12
C ARG A 14 -21.26 25.69 7.90
N LEU A 15 -21.83 25.76 9.11
CA LEU A 15 -22.22 24.56 9.87
C LEU A 15 -23.31 23.76 9.15
N THR A 16 -24.25 24.43 8.48
CA THR A 16 -25.27 23.77 7.67
C THR A 16 -24.66 23.07 6.46
N GLN A 17 -23.75 23.73 5.74
CA GLN A 17 -23.00 23.12 4.64
C GLN A 17 -22.19 21.91 5.11
N LEU A 18 -21.54 22.01 6.27
CA LEU A 18 -20.78 20.92 6.88
C LEU A 18 -21.70 19.73 7.20
N SER A 19 -22.84 19.98 7.86
CA SER A 19 -23.83 18.94 8.17
C SER A 19 -24.37 18.24 6.92
N LEU A 20 -24.63 18.99 5.84
CA LEU A 20 -25.05 18.44 4.56
C LEU A 20 -23.95 17.58 3.91
N ALA A 21 -22.70 18.02 3.98
CA ALA A 21 -21.56 17.26 3.47
C ALA A 21 -21.39 15.94 4.23
N VAL A 22 -21.48 15.96 5.56
CA VAL A 22 -21.45 14.77 6.43
C VAL A 22 -22.53 13.76 6.05
N LYS A 23 -23.78 14.21 5.87
CA LYS A 23 -24.89 13.34 5.48
C LYS A 23 -24.66 12.66 4.12
N ARG A 24 -23.97 13.33 3.19
CA ARG A 24 -23.66 12.80 1.86
C ARG A 24 -22.50 11.80 1.85
N SER A 25 -21.63 11.82 2.86
CA SER A 25 -20.41 11.00 2.90
C SER A 25 -20.69 9.51 2.70
N GLN A 26 -21.74 8.98 3.32
CA GLN A 26 -22.08 7.56 3.20
C GLN A 26 -22.41 7.15 1.76
N SER A 27 -23.25 7.94 1.07
CA SER A 27 -23.60 7.67 -0.34
C SER A 27 -22.38 7.82 -1.28
N ILE A 28 -21.45 8.72 -0.96
CA ILE A 28 -20.20 8.86 -1.72
C ILE A 28 -19.29 7.64 -1.52
N ILE A 29 -19.18 7.13 -0.30
CA ILE A 29 -18.44 5.89 -0.01
C ILE A 29 -19.04 4.71 -0.77
N GLU A 30 -20.36 4.56 -0.74
CA GLU A 30 -21.09 3.49 -1.44
C GLU A 30 -20.92 3.54 -2.96
N SER A 31 -20.61 4.70 -3.53
CA SER A 31 -20.30 4.81 -4.96
C SER A 31 -19.04 4.04 -5.37
N GLY A 32 -18.13 3.76 -4.41
CA GLY A 32 -16.87 3.04 -4.63
C GLY A 32 -15.86 3.78 -5.52
N LYS A 33 -16.14 5.03 -5.89
CA LYS A 33 -15.32 5.80 -6.83
C LYS A 33 -14.25 6.58 -6.08
N ARG A 34 -13.00 6.07 -6.08
CA ARG A 34 -11.84 6.67 -5.39
C ARG A 34 -11.73 8.18 -5.61
N VAL A 35 -11.84 8.64 -6.87
CA VAL A 35 -11.75 10.08 -7.21
C VAL A 35 -12.89 10.89 -6.59
N ALA A 36 -14.12 10.36 -6.57
CA ALA A 36 -15.26 11.05 -5.98
C ALA A 36 -15.14 11.15 -4.45
N ILE A 37 -14.63 10.08 -3.83
CA ILE A 37 -14.37 10.00 -2.39
C ILE A 37 -13.28 11.00 -1.99
N ASN A 38 -12.16 11.05 -2.73
CA ASN A 38 -11.07 12.00 -2.44
C ASN A 38 -11.52 13.47 -2.58
N ARG A 39 -12.25 13.79 -3.66
CA ARG A 39 -12.81 15.14 -3.85
C ARG A 39 -13.78 15.53 -2.71
N HIS A 40 -14.58 14.57 -2.25
CA HIS A 40 -15.52 14.81 -1.14
C HIS A 40 -14.79 15.00 0.19
N LEU A 41 -13.72 14.24 0.45
CA LEU A 41 -12.83 14.41 1.60
C LEU A 41 -12.22 15.83 1.63
N GLU A 42 -11.63 16.28 0.52
CA GLU A 42 -11.07 17.63 0.40
C GLU A 42 -12.13 18.72 0.64
N ALA A 43 -13.33 18.55 0.08
CA ALA A 43 -14.43 19.49 0.27
C ALA A 43 -14.91 19.54 1.73
N LEU A 44 -14.99 18.39 2.40
CA LEU A 44 -15.39 18.28 3.81
C LEU A 44 -14.38 19.00 4.71
N GLN A 45 -13.08 18.72 4.53
CA GLN A 45 -12.00 19.37 5.29
C GLN A 45 -11.96 20.87 5.04
N THR A 46 -12.17 21.32 3.79
CA THR A 46 -12.22 22.75 3.45
C THR A 46 -13.41 23.42 4.13
N THR A 47 -14.59 22.81 4.07
CA THR A 47 -15.81 23.34 4.70
C THR A 47 -15.67 23.42 6.22
N ALA A 48 -15.04 22.41 6.85
CA ALA A 48 -14.74 22.42 8.27
C ALA A 48 -13.81 23.59 8.63
N LYS A 49 -12.70 23.78 7.90
CA LYS A 49 -11.78 24.91 8.11
C LYS A 49 -12.48 26.26 7.98
N GLU A 50 -13.34 26.42 6.98
CA GLU A 50 -14.13 27.64 6.79
C GLU A 50 -15.10 27.89 7.95
N ALA A 51 -15.79 26.84 8.43
CA ALA A 51 -16.67 26.94 9.60
C ALA A 51 -15.88 27.30 10.88
N SER A 52 -14.71 26.69 11.11
CA SER A 52 -13.84 27.03 12.24
C SER A 52 -13.39 28.49 12.19
N ARG A 53 -13.07 29.01 10.99
CA ARG A 53 -12.77 30.44 10.82
C ARG A 53 -13.95 31.34 11.17
N CYS A 54 -15.17 30.98 10.75
CA CYS A 54 -16.38 31.71 11.13
C CYS A 54 -16.63 31.65 12.65
N LYS A 55 -16.36 30.51 13.29
CA LYS A 55 -16.45 30.35 14.76
C LYS A 55 -15.54 31.35 15.46
N LEU A 56 -14.26 31.39 15.07
CA LEU A 56 -13.28 32.34 15.64
C LEU A 56 -13.68 33.80 15.44
N ALA A 57 -14.31 34.13 14.31
CA ALA A 57 -14.80 35.49 14.07
C ALA A 57 -15.96 35.86 15.03
N VAL A 58 -16.91 34.95 15.26
CA VAL A 58 -17.99 35.19 16.23
C VAL A 58 -17.43 35.27 17.66
N GLU A 59 -16.49 34.41 18.01
CA GLU A 59 -15.82 34.42 19.31
C GLU A 59 -15.12 35.76 19.58
N ALA A 60 -14.36 36.27 18.59
CA ALA A 60 -13.71 37.58 18.69
C ALA A 60 -14.71 38.71 18.95
N ILE A 61 -15.88 38.68 18.31
CA ILE A 61 -16.95 39.68 18.54
C ILE A 61 -17.47 39.57 19.97
N LYS A 62 -17.76 38.35 20.46
CA LYS A 62 -18.23 38.11 21.84
C LYS A 62 -17.22 38.63 22.88
N ILE A 63 -15.92 38.45 22.64
CA ILE A 63 -14.84 38.98 23.48
C ILE A 63 -14.83 40.51 23.46
N VAL A 64 -14.95 41.14 22.29
CA VAL A 64 -15.00 42.62 22.15
C VAL A 64 -16.21 43.20 22.89
N GLU A 65 -17.35 42.51 22.83
CA GLU A 65 -18.57 42.87 23.56
C GLU A 65 -18.51 42.56 25.06
N LYS A 66 -17.41 41.97 25.54
CA LYS A 66 -17.19 41.60 26.94
C LYS A 66 -18.29 40.68 27.47
N GLU A 67 -18.77 39.76 26.62
CA GLU A 67 -19.60 38.64 27.09
C GLU A 67 -18.83 37.84 28.15
N ASP A 68 -19.56 37.22 29.08
CA ASP A 68 -18.96 36.42 30.14
C ASP A 68 -18.15 35.25 29.58
N GLN A 69 -16.96 35.01 30.13
CA GLN A 69 -16.05 33.96 29.64
C GLN A 69 -16.68 32.56 29.72
N THR A 70 -17.48 32.29 30.75
CA THR A 70 -18.18 31.01 30.91
C THR A 70 -19.17 30.81 29.76
N VAL A 71 -19.94 31.86 29.44
CA VAL A 71 -20.90 31.85 28.32
C VAL A 71 -20.20 31.65 26.98
N ILE A 72 -19.05 32.30 26.76
CA ILE A 72 -18.25 32.11 25.54
C ILE A 72 -17.76 30.66 25.44
N ASN A 73 -17.26 30.09 26.54
CA ASN A 73 -16.75 28.72 26.57
C ASN A 73 -17.85 27.68 26.33
N GLU A 74 -19.01 27.84 26.98
CA GLU A 74 -20.17 26.96 26.78
C GLU A 74 -20.62 26.97 25.31
N TRP A 75 -20.80 28.16 24.75
CA TRP A 75 -21.12 28.31 23.33
C TRP A 75 -20.06 27.68 22.42
N SER A 76 -18.77 27.91 22.68
CA SER A 76 -17.68 27.32 21.91
C SER A 76 -17.75 25.80 21.89
N ASN A 77 -17.96 25.18 23.06
CA ASN A 77 -18.07 23.74 23.21
C ASN A 77 -19.28 23.16 22.46
N GLU A 78 -20.43 23.84 22.48
CA GLU A 78 -21.60 23.45 21.69
C GLU A 78 -21.33 23.48 20.18
N ILE A 79 -20.53 24.44 19.72
CA ILE A 79 -20.12 24.52 18.33
C ILE A 79 -19.10 23.43 18.00
N ASP A 80 -18.14 23.14 18.87
CA ASP A 80 -17.16 22.06 18.70
C ASP A 80 -17.82 20.69 18.57
N ALA A 81 -18.86 20.42 19.36
CA ALA A 81 -19.65 19.18 19.23
C ALA A 81 -20.30 19.00 17.82
N LYS A 82 -20.47 20.07 17.05
CA LYS A 82 -20.98 20.00 15.66
C LYS A 82 -19.88 19.61 14.66
N PHE A 83 -18.61 19.77 15.01
CA PHE A 83 -17.47 19.33 14.21
C PHE A 83 -17.18 17.84 14.34
N ASP A 84 -17.47 17.23 15.50
CA ASP A 84 -17.24 15.80 15.76
C ASP A 84 -17.80 14.90 14.64
N ALA A 85 -19.02 15.18 14.17
CA ALA A 85 -19.64 14.41 13.09
C ALA A 85 -18.90 14.52 11.75
N ALA A 86 -18.24 15.66 11.51
CA ALA A 86 -17.41 15.88 10.32
C ALA A 86 -16.06 15.17 10.45
N ASP A 87 -15.48 15.14 11.63
CA ASP A 87 -14.24 14.41 11.90
C ASP A 87 -14.47 12.90 11.73
N GLU A 88 -15.56 12.35 12.26
CA GLU A 88 -15.96 10.96 12.07
C GLU A 88 -16.25 10.61 10.60
N ALA A 89 -16.81 11.55 9.83
CA ALA A 89 -16.99 11.37 8.39
C ALA A 89 -15.65 11.38 7.64
N THR A 90 -14.72 12.25 8.03
CA THR A 90 -13.35 12.34 7.49
C THR A 90 -12.60 11.02 7.71
N ILE A 91 -12.60 10.50 8.94
CA ILE A 91 -11.97 9.23 9.31
C ILE A 91 -12.51 8.07 8.45
N ARG A 92 -13.82 8.01 8.23
CA ARG A 92 -14.43 6.96 7.40
C ARG A 92 -13.99 7.03 5.94
N LEU A 93 -13.91 8.22 5.36
CA LEU A 93 -13.46 8.43 3.98
C LEU A 93 -11.98 8.04 3.83
N GLU A 94 -11.12 8.49 4.76
CA GLU A 94 -9.70 8.16 4.77
C GLU A 94 -9.46 6.65 4.93
N LYS A 95 -10.19 6.01 5.86
CA LYS A 95 -10.13 4.57 6.05
C LYS A 95 -10.50 3.82 4.77
N TRP A 96 -11.58 4.23 4.10
CA TRP A 96 -11.99 3.60 2.85
C TRP A 96 -10.89 3.70 1.78
N LEU A 97 -10.26 4.87 1.64
CA LEU A 97 -9.17 5.08 0.68
C LEU A 97 -7.97 4.18 1.00
N ALA A 98 -7.57 4.11 2.28
CA ALA A 98 -6.48 3.25 2.72
C ALA A 98 -6.77 1.76 2.51
N ASP A 99 -7.99 1.32 2.77
CA ASP A 99 -8.40 -0.06 2.55
C ASP A 99 -8.44 -0.41 1.05
N ALA A 100 -8.86 0.53 0.20
CA ALA A 100 -8.82 0.38 -1.25
C ALA A 100 -7.37 0.26 -1.77
N ASP A 101 -6.44 1.07 -1.26
CA ASP A 101 -5.02 0.98 -1.63
C ASP A 101 -4.39 -0.36 -1.22
N LYS A 102 -4.70 -0.86 -0.02
CA LYS A 102 -4.25 -2.18 0.43
C LYS A 102 -4.80 -3.29 -0.46
N ALA A 103 -6.08 -3.25 -0.82
CA ALA A 103 -6.69 -4.25 -1.69
C ALA A 103 -6.01 -4.30 -3.06
N GLU A 104 -5.70 -3.14 -3.65
CA GLU A 104 -4.98 -3.03 -4.93
C GLU A 104 -3.55 -3.60 -4.85
N GLN A 105 -2.85 -3.35 -3.74
CA GLN A 105 -1.53 -3.93 -3.48
C GLN A 105 -1.59 -5.45 -3.36
N PHE A 106 -2.57 -6.00 -2.63
CA PHE A 106 -2.74 -7.44 -2.50
C PHE A 106 -3.00 -8.12 -3.84
N VAL A 107 -3.86 -7.54 -4.68
CA VAL A 107 -4.12 -8.07 -6.04
C VAL A 107 -2.83 -8.10 -6.85
N THR A 108 -2.07 -7.00 -6.82
CA THR A 108 -0.80 -6.90 -7.55
C THR A 108 0.22 -7.96 -7.08
N GLN A 109 0.35 -8.14 -5.76
CA GLN A 109 1.24 -9.15 -5.19
C GLN A 109 0.80 -10.58 -5.54
N GLU A 110 -0.50 -10.85 -5.50
CA GLU A 110 -1.04 -12.16 -5.86
C GLU A 110 -0.78 -12.50 -7.34
N GLU A 111 -0.91 -11.52 -8.24
CA GLU A 111 -0.58 -11.68 -9.65
C GLU A 111 0.91 -11.95 -9.89
N GLN A 112 1.80 -11.27 -9.15
CA GLN A 112 3.24 -11.50 -9.19
C GLN A 112 3.58 -12.93 -8.74
N LEU A 113 3.05 -13.37 -7.59
CA LEU A 113 3.26 -14.73 -7.10
C LEU A 113 2.73 -15.79 -8.06
N LYS A 114 1.57 -15.56 -8.68
CA LYS A 114 1.01 -16.45 -9.72
C LYS A 114 1.94 -16.56 -10.93
N PHE A 115 2.58 -15.46 -11.34
CA PHE A 115 3.52 -15.47 -12.44
C PHE A 115 4.81 -16.22 -12.09
N GLU A 116 5.36 -15.98 -10.90
CA GLU A 116 6.56 -16.68 -10.40
C GLU A 116 6.35 -18.19 -10.28
N LEU A 117 5.20 -18.61 -9.74
CA LEU A 117 4.83 -20.02 -9.66
C LEU A 117 4.77 -20.68 -11.04
N LYS A 118 4.12 -20.03 -12.01
CA LYS A 118 4.04 -20.52 -13.39
C LYS A 118 5.42 -20.61 -14.05
N LEU A 119 6.28 -19.62 -13.81
CA LEU A 119 7.64 -19.62 -14.34
C LEU A 119 8.46 -20.78 -13.76
N HIS A 120 8.34 -21.02 -12.45
CA HIS A 120 9.00 -22.12 -11.78
C HIS A 120 8.51 -23.49 -12.27
N GLU A 121 7.19 -23.66 -12.40
CA GLU A 121 6.58 -24.88 -12.95
C GLU A 121 7.09 -25.16 -14.37
N LYS A 122 7.11 -24.14 -15.24
CA LYS A 122 7.61 -24.28 -16.61
C LYS A 122 9.09 -24.64 -16.67
N LYS A 123 9.91 -24.08 -15.78
CA LYS A 123 11.33 -24.41 -15.67
C LYS A 123 11.53 -25.88 -15.29
N LEU A 124 10.73 -26.40 -14.35
CA LEU A 124 10.76 -27.81 -13.97
C LEU A 124 10.31 -28.73 -15.11
N GLN A 125 9.23 -28.38 -15.82
CA GLN A 125 8.77 -29.13 -16.99
C GLN A 125 9.86 -29.22 -18.06
N MET A 126 10.51 -28.11 -18.40
CA MET A 126 11.60 -28.09 -19.39
C MET A 126 12.81 -28.92 -18.93
N GLN A 127 13.18 -28.87 -17.65
CA GLN A 127 14.25 -29.72 -17.12
C GLN A 127 13.90 -31.21 -17.20
N ALA A 128 12.65 -31.57 -16.91
CA ALA A 128 12.17 -32.95 -17.04
C ALA A 128 12.17 -33.41 -18.50
N GLU A 129 11.70 -32.57 -19.44
CA GLU A 129 11.73 -32.86 -20.89
C GLU A 129 13.16 -33.04 -21.40
N LEU A 130 14.10 -32.17 -20.99
CA LEU A 130 15.51 -32.32 -21.33
C LEU A 130 16.07 -33.65 -20.81
N ALA A 131 15.78 -34.00 -19.55
CA ALA A 131 16.22 -35.27 -18.97
C ALA A 131 15.63 -36.48 -19.71
N GLN A 132 14.36 -36.44 -20.13
CA GLN A 132 13.72 -37.51 -20.90
C GLN A 132 14.30 -37.63 -22.32
N SER A 133 14.55 -36.50 -23.00
CA SER A 133 15.17 -36.48 -24.33
C SER A 133 16.62 -36.98 -24.35
N SER A 134 17.33 -36.89 -23.21
CA SER A 134 18.68 -37.48 -23.05
C SER A 134 18.68 -38.99 -22.75
N VAL A 135 17.53 -39.60 -22.48
CA VAL A 135 17.39 -41.05 -22.21
C VAL A 135 16.87 -41.82 -23.44
N GLU A 136 16.15 -41.17 -24.37
CA GLU A 136 15.73 -41.78 -25.64
C GLU A 136 16.79 -41.67 -26.75
N LYS A 137 17.90 -42.40 -26.59
CA LYS A 137 18.67 -42.92 -27.74
C LYS A 137 19.16 -44.34 -27.44
N PRO A 138 18.44 -45.40 -27.87
CA PRO A 138 19.01 -46.71 -28.03
C PRO A 138 19.33 -46.91 -29.51
N GLU A 139 20.53 -46.52 -29.94
CA GLU A 139 21.13 -47.14 -31.12
C GLU A 139 22.47 -47.76 -30.74
N THR A 140 22.35 -49.03 -30.35
CA THR A 140 23.40 -50.04 -30.40
C THR A 140 24.15 -49.97 -31.74
N GLN A 141 25.37 -49.43 -31.72
CA GLN A 141 26.38 -49.77 -32.72
C GLN A 141 27.31 -50.82 -32.10
N LYS A 142 27.11 -52.08 -32.53
CA LYS A 142 28.11 -53.14 -32.40
C LYS A 142 29.30 -52.75 -33.28
N PHE A 143 30.45 -52.47 -32.68
CA PHE A 143 31.72 -52.50 -33.40
C PHE A 143 32.58 -53.64 -32.87
N ILE A 144 33.04 -54.46 -33.81
CA ILE A 144 33.68 -55.75 -33.60
C ILE A 144 35.11 -55.53 -33.07
N GLU A 145 35.47 -56.39 -32.14
CA GLU A 145 36.78 -56.51 -31.49
C GLU A 145 37.86 -56.95 -32.49
N SER A 146 39.01 -56.27 -32.47
CA SER A 146 40.28 -56.78 -33.01
C SER A 146 41.43 -56.11 -32.23
N THR A 147 41.99 -56.83 -31.26
CA THR A 147 43.25 -56.53 -30.56
C THR A 147 44.46 -57.00 -31.40
N PRO A 148 45.73 -56.79 -31.01
CA PRO A 148 46.35 -55.70 -30.23
C PRO A 148 47.68 -55.20 -30.87
N ILE A 149 48.11 -53.95 -30.65
CA ILE A 149 49.54 -53.58 -30.83
C ILE A 149 50.05 -52.69 -29.68
N SER A 150 50.84 -53.35 -28.84
CA SER A 150 52.01 -52.94 -28.05
C SER A 150 52.49 -51.47 -28.02
N SER A 151 52.66 -50.99 -26.79
CA SER A 151 53.84 -50.29 -26.22
C SER A 151 54.35 -48.99 -26.88
N THR A 152 54.23 -47.86 -26.17
CA THR A 152 55.34 -47.22 -25.41
C THR A 152 54.92 -45.83 -24.89
N GLU A 153 55.22 -45.57 -23.61
CA GLU A 153 55.72 -44.31 -23.01
C GLU A 153 54.99 -42.98 -23.33
N ALA A 154 54.30 -42.32 -22.39
CA ALA A 154 54.78 -41.59 -21.20
C ALA A 154 54.52 -40.07 -21.34
N LYS A 155 54.14 -39.43 -20.23
CA LYS A 155 54.13 -37.95 -19.95
C LYS A 155 53.06 -37.13 -20.68
N ALA A 156 52.38 -36.15 -20.08
CA ALA A 156 52.51 -35.51 -18.78
C ALA A 156 51.18 -34.88 -18.35
N VAL A 157 50.85 -35.05 -17.07
CA VAL A 157 49.97 -34.15 -16.33
C VAL A 157 50.71 -32.83 -16.13
N LYS A 158 50.14 -31.70 -16.57
CA LYS A 158 50.48 -30.38 -16.02
C LYS A 158 49.27 -29.44 -16.02
N ARG A 159 48.56 -29.51 -14.90
CA ARG A 159 47.98 -28.40 -14.12
C ARG A 159 48.34 -26.99 -14.64
N ILE A 160 47.34 -26.23 -15.07
CA ILE A 160 47.29 -24.78 -14.82
C ILE A 160 46.00 -24.52 -14.04
N LEU A 161 46.19 -24.26 -12.75
CA LEU A 161 45.22 -23.60 -11.88
C LEU A 161 45.25 -22.09 -12.17
N GLY A 162 44.09 -21.45 -12.06
CA GLY A 162 43.92 -20.01 -11.84
C GLY A 162 42.68 -19.50 -12.57
N THR A 163 41.61 -19.02 -11.93
CA THR A 163 41.39 -18.63 -10.53
C THR A 163 39.90 -18.66 -10.20
N THR A 164 39.55 -19.39 -9.14
CA THR A 164 38.29 -19.26 -8.39
C THR A 164 38.32 -17.96 -7.59
N THR A 165 37.32 -17.10 -7.73
CA THR A 165 36.98 -16.11 -6.70
C THR A 165 35.91 -16.72 -5.80
N ALA A 166 36.31 -16.96 -4.55
CA ALA A 166 35.44 -17.35 -3.45
C ALA A 166 34.40 -16.25 -3.20
N ILE A 167 33.14 -16.64 -3.06
CA ILE A 167 32.10 -15.82 -2.43
C ILE A 167 32.06 -16.32 -0.99
N ASP A 168 32.41 -15.43 -0.05
CA ASP A 168 32.41 -15.67 1.39
C ASP A 168 31.08 -16.26 1.86
N GLY A 169 31.17 -17.46 2.45
CA GLY A 169 30.07 -18.16 3.09
C GLY A 169 29.92 -17.75 4.54
N ASP A 170 29.37 -16.56 4.79
CA ASP A 170 29.04 -16.13 6.16
C ASP A 170 27.79 -15.23 6.28
N ARG A 171 26.79 -15.40 5.41
CA ARG A 171 25.48 -14.69 5.53
C ARG A 171 24.26 -15.58 5.31
N MET A 172 24.39 -16.88 5.56
CA MET A 172 23.28 -17.83 5.43
C MET A 172 23.00 -18.56 6.74
N ASN A 173 22.94 -17.80 7.84
CA ASN A 173 22.35 -18.29 9.10
C ASN A 173 21.42 -17.29 9.80
N ASP A 174 21.32 -16.04 9.34
CA ASP A 174 20.46 -15.02 9.98
C ASP A 174 19.00 -14.98 9.45
N LEU A 175 18.62 -15.86 8.53
CA LEU A 175 17.25 -15.90 7.97
C LEU A 175 16.43 -17.13 8.38
N LEU A 176 16.95 -18.00 9.26
CA LEU A 176 16.22 -19.15 9.79
C LEU A 176 15.80 -19.02 11.27
N GLU A 177 16.20 -17.95 11.97
CA GLU A 177 15.74 -17.70 13.36
C GLU A 177 14.51 -16.79 13.48
N ALA A 178 13.97 -16.24 12.38
CA ALA A 178 12.78 -15.38 12.44
C ALA A 178 11.43 -16.14 12.37
N TYR A 179 11.44 -17.47 12.26
CA TYR A 179 10.23 -18.31 12.13
C TYR A 179 10.14 -19.43 13.17
N SER A 180 10.64 -19.19 14.38
CA SER A 180 10.37 -20.08 15.51
C SER A 180 10.12 -19.28 16.79
N LEU A 181 8.97 -18.59 16.84
CA LEU A 181 8.22 -18.25 18.06
C LEU A 181 6.77 -17.92 17.70
#